data_AF-A0A1F9QSD0-F1
#
_entry.id   AF-A0A1F9QSD0-F1
#
_cell.length_a   1.000
_cell.length_b   1.000
_cell.length_c   1.000
_cell.angle_alpha   90.00
_cell.angle_beta   90.00
_cell.angle_gamma   90.00
#
_symmetry.space_group_name_H-M   'P 1'
#
loop_
_entity.id
_entity.type
_entity.pdbx_description
1 polymer ?
#
loop_
_entity_poly.entity_id
_entity_poly.type
_entity_poly.pdbx_seq_one_letter_code
_entity_poly.pdbx_strand_id
1 'polypeptide(L)'
;MYLFFDTETTGLPKNWKAPVTDLANWPRMIQLAWLLADAEGKKLAGGEFIIKPEGFTIPEEAARIHGITTERALREGRDLLPVLKEFHEALGRADCVVAHNISFDEKIMGAEFLRNGLPDTLPAKTRVCTMHSSTQYCAIPGPYGLKWPKLEELHRKLFQTGFEAAHNAAADVAATIKCFWELKRLGVIKA
;
A
#
# COMPACT_ATOMS: atom_id res chain seq x y z
N MET A 1 17.95 -1.44 0.30
CA MET A 1 16.93 -0.66 -0.41
C MET A 1 15.56 -0.94 0.16
N TYR A 2 14.76 0.12 0.34
CA TYR A 2 13.39 0.05 0.85
C TYR A 2 12.39 0.35 -0.27
N LEU A 3 11.41 -0.55 -0.46
CA LEU A 3 10.29 -0.33 -1.38
C LEU A 3 9.04 -0.01 -0.57
N PHE A 4 8.51 1.19 -0.78
CA PHE A 4 7.27 1.66 -0.18
C PHE A 4 6.15 1.54 -1.20
N PHE A 5 4.97 1.11 -0.78
CA PHE A 5 3.82 1.04 -1.67
C PHE A 5 2.48 1.10 -0.93
N ASP A 6 1.45 1.45 -1.68
CA ASP A 6 0.05 1.49 -1.24
C ASP A 6 -0.86 1.24 -2.46
N THR A 7 -2.03 0.64 -2.21
CA THR A 7 -3.02 0.33 -3.25
C THR A 7 -4.40 0.85 -2.92
N GLU A 8 -5.04 1.45 -3.93
CA GLU A 8 -6.50 1.67 -3.90
C GLU A 8 -7.20 0.57 -4.68
N THR A 9 -8.37 0.15 -4.20
CA THR A 9 -9.06 -1.03 -4.73
C THR A 9 -10.56 -0.86 -4.82
N THR A 10 -11.23 -1.76 -5.54
CA THR A 10 -12.69 -1.76 -5.67
C THR A 10 -13.44 -2.06 -4.37
N GLY A 11 -12.76 -2.32 -3.24
CA GLY A 11 -13.40 -2.57 -1.95
C GLY A 11 -12.58 -3.45 -1.03
N LEU A 12 -13.25 -4.22 -0.17
CA LEU A 12 -12.61 -5.16 0.76
C LEU A 12 -12.74 -6.60 0.25
N PRO A 13 -11.85 -7.53 0.66
CA PRO A 13 -12.01 -8.95 0.34
C PRO A 13 -13.29 -9.51 0.96
N LYS A 14 -13.90 -10.49 0.29
CA LYS A 14 -15.08 -11.20 0.83
C LYS A 14 -14.73 -11.97 2.11
N ASN A 15 -13.51 -12.50 2.18
CA ASN A 15 -12.94 -13.25 3.29
C ASN A 15 -11.45 -12.89 3.44
N TRP A 16 -11.12 -12.27 4.57
CA TRP A 16 -9.76 -11.88 4.94
C TRP A 16 -8.79 -13.05 5.12
N LYS A 17 -9.30 -14.26 5.35
CA LYS A 17 -8.50 -15.48 5.56
C LYS A 17 -8.32 -16.32 4.29
N ALA A 18 -8.90 -15.92 3.16
CA ALA A 18 -8.76 -16.66 1.93
C ALA A 18 -7.29 -16.68 1.46
N PRO A 19 -6.83 -17.74 0.77
CA PRO A 19 -5.52 -17.70 0.13
C PRO A 19 -5.51 -16.68 -1.02
N VAL A 20 -4.32 -16.16 -1.37
CA VAL A 20 -4.16 -15.22 -2.50
C VAL A 20 -4.62 -15.84 -3.82
N THR A 21 -4.51 -17.16 -3.96
CA THR A 21 -4.95 -17.91 -5.14
C THR A 21 -6.46 -17.95 -5.33
N ASP A 22 -7.26 -17.59 -4.32
CA ASP A 22 -8.70 -17.39 -4.48
C ASP A 22 -8.95 -16.01 -5.11
N LEU A 23 -8.69 -15.90 -6.42
CA LEU A 23 -8.68 -14.62 -7.13
C LEU A 23 -10.05 -13.92 -7.14
N ALA A 24 -11.15 -14.65 -6.93
CA ALA A 24 -12.50 -14.08 -6.88
C ALA A 24 -12.86 -13.48 -5.51
N ASN A 25 -12.06 -13.77 -4.48
CA ASN A 25 -12.18 -13.20 -3.14
C ASN A 25 -11.62 -11.78 -3.05
N TRP A 26 -10.48 -11.54 -3.69
CA TRP A 26 -9.72 -10.30 -3.58
C TRP A 26 -10.24 -9.22 -4.53
N PRO A 27 -10.32 -7.95 -4.10
CA PRO A 27 -10.80 -6.86 -4.95
C PRO A 27 -9.82 -6.60 -6.11
N ARG A 28 -10.25 -5.77 -7.06
CA ARG A 28 -9.41 -5.32 -8.19
C ARG A 28 -8.65 -4.06 -7.81
N MET A 29 -7.40 -3.95 -8.28
CA MET A 29 -6.58 -2.76 -8.10
C MET A 29 -7.08 -1.60 -8.97
N ILE A 30 -7.16 -0.41 -8.38
CA ILE A 30 -7.58 0.85 -9.01
C ILE A 30 -6.42 1.84 -9.08
N GLN A 31 -5.57 1.87 -8.06
CA GLN A 31 -4.37 2.70 -8.04
C GLN A 31 -3.22 1.92 -7.42
N LEU A 32 -2.02 2.16 -7.92
CA LEU A 32 -0.78 1.75 -7.29
C LEU A 32 0.14 2.96 -7.21
N ALA A 33 0.64 3.25 -6.01
CA ALA A 33 1.79 4.12 -5.84
C ALA A 33 2.93 3.35 -5.20
N TRP A 34 4.15 3.61 -5.66
CA TRP A 34 5.32 3.00 -5.06
C TRP A 34 6.56 3.89 -5.18
N LEU A 35 7.50 3.66 -4.26
CA LEU A 35 8.78 4.37 -4.23
C LEU A 35 9.89 3.44 -3.74
N LEU A 36 10.96 3.34 -4.52
CA LEU A 36 12.18 2.65 -4.13
C LEU A 36 13.20 3.69 -3.62
N ALA A 37 13.72 3.50 -2.42
CA ALA A 37 14.73 4.34 -1.81
C ALA A 37 15.97 3.54 -1.36
N ASP A 38 17.11 4.22 -1.27
CA ASP A 38 18.32 3.67 -0.63
C ASP A 38 18.22 3.69 0.91
N ALA A 39 19.30 3.34 1.60
CA ALA A 39 19.32 3.23 3.06
C ALA A 39 19.25 4.59 3.77
N GLU A 40 19.61 5.65 3.05
CA GLU A 40 19.62 7.04 3.49
C GLU A 40 18.30 7.76 3.17
N GLY A 41 17.36 7.08 2.51
CA GLY A 41 16.05 7.62 2.15
C GLY A 41 16.03 8.41 0.84
N LYS A 42 17.10 8.39 0.05
CA LYS A 42 17.12 9.01 -1.27
C LYS A 42 16.27 8.19 -2.24
N LYS A 43 15.34 8.86 -2.91
CA LYS A 43 14.52 8.27 -3.98
C LYS A 43 15.40 7.79 -5.14
N LEU A 44 15.23 6.53 -5.51
CA LEU A 44 15.90 5.91 -6.66
C LEU A 44 14.94 5.73 -7.84
N ALA A 45 13.71 5.33 -7.57
CA ALA A 45 12.65 5.13 -8.56
C ALA A 45 11.28 5.23 -7.89
N GLY A 46 10.21 5.37 -8.66
CA GLY A 46 8.84 5.37 -8.15
C GLY A 46 7.86 5.99 -9.13
N GLY A 47 6.57 5.77 -8.89
CA GLY A 47 5.49 6.29 -9.69
C GLY A 47 4.14 6.14 -9.00
N GLU A 48 3.16 6.84 -9.53
CA GLU A 48 1.75 6.75 -9.16
C GLU A 48 0.94 6.44 -10.43
N PHE A 49 0.06 5.44 -10.35
CA PHE A 49 -0.63 4.93 -11.52
C PHE A 49 -2.08 4.67 -11.17
N ILE A 50 -3.00 5.34 -11.85
CA ILE A 50 -4.40 4.89 -11.94
C ILE A 50 -4.43 3.73 -12.92
N ILE A 51 -5.14 2.66 -12.57
CA ILE A 51 -5.28 1.45 -13.38
C ILE A 51 -6.56 1.56 -14.21
N LYS A 52 -6.43 1.35 -15.52
CA LYS A 52 -7.56 1.27 -16.43
C LYS A 52 -8.34 -0.02 -16.13
N PRO A 53 -9.65 0.07 -15.82
CA PRO A 53 -10.42 -1.11 -15.47
C PRO A 53 -10.71 -1.98 -16.69
N GLU A 54 -10.50 -3.29 -16.54
CA GLU A 54 -10.77 -4.31 -17.56
C GLU A 54 -11.70 -5.39 -17.02
N GLY A 55 -12.94 -5.41 -17.53
CA GLY A 55 -13.95 -6.38 -17.12
C GLY A 55 -14.58 -6.12 -15.74
N PHE A 56 -14.44 -4.91 -15.19
CA PHE A 56 -15.10 -4.48 -13.96
C PHE A 56 -15.41 -2.99 -13.98
N THR A 57 -16.31 -2.56 -13.09
CA THR A 57 -16.57 -1.16 -12.78
C THR A 57 -16.06 -0.86 -11.38
N ILE A 58 -15.65 0.39 -11.15
CA ILE A 58 -15.30 0.88 -9.82
C ILE A 58 -16.61 1.20 -9.09
N PRO A 59 -16.90 0.56 -7.93
CA PRO A 59 -18.10 0.86 -7.16
C PRO A 59 -18.11 2.30 -6.63
N GLU A 60 -19.29 2.92 -6.57
CA GLU A 60 -19.42 4.31 -6.13
C GLU A 60 -18.98 4.51 -4.68
N GLU A 61 -19.18 3.53 -3.81
CA GLU A 61 -18.69 3.54 -2.44
C GLU A 61 -17.16 3.58 -2.36
N ALA A 62 -16.45 2.85 -3.22
CA ALA A 62 -14.99 2.92 -3.30
C ALA A 62 -14.54 4.26 -3.89
N ALA A 63 -15.17 4.70 -4.99
CA ALA A 63 -14.87 5.98 -5.63
C ALA A 63 -15.09 7.19 -4.70
N ARG A 64 -16.08 7.13 -3.78
CA ARG A 64 -16.29 8.18 -2.76
C ARG A 64 -15.16 8.25 -1.73
N ILE A 65 -14.46 7.14 -1.50
CA ILE A 65 -13.34 7.07 -0.55
C ILE A 65 -12.09 7.62 -1.23
N HIS A 66 -11.67 7.04 -2.37
CA HIS A 66 -10.38 7.33 -3.02
C HIS A 66 -10.45 8.35 -4.18
N GLY A 67 -11.64 8.83 -4.55
CA GLY A 67 -11.82 9.88 -5.56
C GLY A 67 -11.55 9.47 -7.02
N ILE A 68 -11.57 8.17 -7.33
CA ILE A 68 -11.32 7.66 -8.70
C ILE A 68 -12.60 6.99 -9.21
N THR A 69 -13.27 7.62 -10.17
CA THR A 69 -14.44 7.04 -10.84
C THR A 69 -14.03 6.11 -11.98
N THR A 70 -14.93 5.22 -12.40
CA THR A 70 -14.72 4.38 -13.59
C THR A 70 -14.40 5.23 -14.83
N GLU A 71 -15.12 6.34 -15.02
CA GLU A 71 -14.89 7.27 -16.15
C GLU A 71 -13.48 7.87 -16.10
N ARG A 72 -13.05 8.35 -14.93
CA ARG A 72 -11.70 8.90 -14.73
C ARG A 72 -10.64 7.83 -15.01
N ALA A 73 -10.82 6.63 -14.48
CA ALA A 73 -9.88 5.53 -14.66
C ALA A 73 -9.79 5.05 -16.12
N LEU A 74 -10.90 5.09 -16.89
CA LEU A 74 -10.88 4.79 -18.32
C LEU A 74 -10.14 5.87 -19.14
N ARG A 75 -10.24 7.13 -18.71
CA ARG A 75 -9.62 8.29 -19.40
C ARG A 75 -8.14 8.45 -19.09
N GLU A 76 -7.76 8.30 -17.81
CA GLU A 76 -6.43 8.63 -17.29
C GLU A 76 -5.60 7.39 -16.94
N GLY A 77 -6.25 6.22 -16.85
CA GLY A 77 -5.62 5.00 -16.37
C GLY A 77 -4.64 4.38 -17.34
N ARG A 78 -3.73 3.60 -16.78
CA ARG A 78 -2.72 2.80 -17.49
C ARG A 78 -3.14 1.34 -17.49
N ASP A 79 -2.73 0.61 -18.52
CA ASP A 79 -2.90 -0.83 -18.55
C ASP A 79 -2.14 -1.47 -17.37
N LEU A 80 -2.75 -2.46 -16.73
CA LEU A 80 -2.25 -3.01 -15.46
C LEU A 80 -0.92 -3.75 -15.63
N LEU A 81 -0.76 -4.56 -16.67
CA LEU A 81 0.39 -5.45 -16.83
C LEU A 81 1.73 -4.69 -16.89
N PRO A 82 1.89 -3.59 -17.67
CA PRO A 82 3.10 -2.76 -17.61
C PRO A 82 3.42 -2.24 -16.19
N VAL A 83 2.41 -1.75 -15.47
CA VAL A 83 2.58 -1.22 -14.11
C VAL A 83 3.03 -2.32 -13.14
N LEU A 84 2.46 -3.52 -13.24
CA LEU A 84 2.89 -4.67 -12.43
C LEU A 84 4.34 -5.09 -12.73
N LYS A 85 4.77 -5.02 -13.99
CA LYS A 85 6.17 -5.32 -14.37
C LYS A 85 7.14 -4.30 -13.77
N GLU A 86 6.82 -3.00 -13.86
CA GLU A 86 7.62 -1.94 -13.24
C GLU A 86 7.75 -2.14 -11.71
N PHE A 87 6.65 -2.46 -11.04
CA PHE A 87 6.68 -2.77 -9.62
C PHE A 87 7.48 -4.04 -9.31
N HIS A 88 7.31 -5.11 -10.10
CA HIS A 88 8.02 -6.38 -9.92
C HIS A 88 9.54 -6.20 -10.06
N GLU A 89 9.99 -5.37 -11.00
CA GLU A 89 11.42 -5.01 -11.12
C GLU A 89 11.93 -4.24 -9.90
N ALA A 90 11.16 -3.27 -9.40
CA ALA A 90 11.50 -2.54 -8.17
C ALA A 90 11.54 -3.48 -6.95
N LEU A 91 10.60 -4.42 -6.86
CA LEU A 91 10.54 -5.45 -5.84
C LEU A 91 11.77 -6.36 -5.88
N GLY A 92 12.24 -6.73 -7.08
CA GLY A 92 13.47 -7.49 -7.27
C GLY A 92 14.69 -6.83 -6.60
N ARG A 93 14.78 -5.51 -6.70
CA ARG A 93 15.86 -4.68 -6.14
C ARG A 93 15.72 -4.37 -4.64
N ALA A 94 14.53 -4.56 -4.07
CA ALA A 94 14.24 -4.21 -2.69
C ALA A 94 14.74 -5.28 -1.72
N ASP A 95 15.35 -4.86 -0.60
CA ASP A 95 15.70 -5.74 0.52
C ASP A 95 14.54 -5.84 1.51
N CYS A 96 13.82 -4.72 1.67
CA CYS A 96 12.68 -4.59 2.57
C CYS A 96 11.51 -3.89 1.86
N VAL A 97 10.32 -4.44 2.03
CA VAL A 97 9.06 -3.86 1.56
C VAL A 97 8.33 -3.25 2.75
N VAL A 98 7.83 -2.04 2.59
CA VAL A 98 7.21 -1.25 3.65
C VAL A 98 5.85 -0.74 3.17
N ALA A 99 4.81 -0.93 3.99
CA ALA A 99 3.51 -0.31 3.78
C ALA A 99 2.81 -0.08 5.12
N HIS A 100 1.77 0.74 5.12
CA HIS A 100 0.87 0.88 6.25
C HIS A 100 -0.27 -0.12 6.07
N ASN A 101 -0.44 -1.06 7.01
CA ASN A 101 -1.37 -2.19 6.86
C ASN A 101 -1.02 -3.17 5.70
N ILE A 102 0.28 -3.46 5.54
CA ILE A 102 0.84 -4.28 4.43
C ILE A 102 0.13 -5.62 4.17
N SER A 103 -0.50 -6.22 5.19
CA SER A 103 -1.24 -7.48 5.05
C SER A 103 -2.42 -7.40 4.09
N PHE A 104 -2.96 -6.20 3.85
CA PHE A 104 -3.97 -5.98 2.82
C PHE A 104 -3.31 -5.85 1.45
N ASP A 105 -2.43 -4.86 1.28
CA ASP A 105 -1.82 -4.52 -0.01
C ASP A 105 -1.00 -5.68 -0.61
N GLU A 106 -0.32 -6.48 0.22
CA GLU A 106 0.41 -7.65 -0.28
C GLU A 106 -0.51 -8.67 -0.96
N LYS A 107 -1.77 -8.78 -0.51
CA LYS A 107 -2.74 -9.72 -1.06
C LYS A 107 -3.34 -9.19 -2.35
N ILE A 108 -3.52 -7.87 -2.46
CA ILE A 108 -3.93 -7.20 -3.69
C ILE A 108 -2.86 -7.38 -4.77
N MET A 109 -1.60 -7.07 -4.43
CA MET A 109 -0.46 -7.26 -5.33
C MET A 109 -0.33 -8.72 -5.77
N GLY A 110 -0.36 -9.66 -4.82
CA GLY A 110 -0.27 -11.09 -5.13
C GLY A 110 -1.41 -11.56 -6.03
N ALA A 111 -2.65 -11.14 -5.77
CA ALA A 111 -3.80 -11.50 -6.60
C ALA A 111 -3.68 -10.92 -8.03
N GLU A 112 -3.26 -9.66 -8.17
CA GLU A 112 -3.07 -9.06 -9.49
C GLU A 112 -1.88 -9.68 -10.25
N PHE A 113 -0.78 -10.05 -9.56
CA PHE A 113 0.29 -10.82 -10.20
C PHE A 113 -0.21 -12.15 -10.75
N LEU A 114 -0.93 -12.93 -9.95
CA LEU A 114 -1.46 -14.22 -10.36
C LEU A 114 -2.49 -14.10 -11.51
N ARG A 115 -3.38 -13.10 -11.49
CA ARG A 115 -4.32 -12.82 -12.59
C ARG A 115 -3.60 -12.54 -13.92
N ASN A 116 -2.40 -11.97 -13.84
CA ASN A 116 -1.60 -11.58 -15.00
C ASN A 116 -0.47 -12.59 -15.33
N GLY A 117 -0.47 -13.78 -14.72
CA GLY A 117 0.53 -14.81 -14.98
C GLY A 117 1.95 -14.44 -14.51
N LEU A 118 2.07 -13.50 -13.58
CA LEU A 118 3.33 -13.12 -12.95
C LEU A 118 3.51 -13.86 -11.62
N PRO A 119 4.76 -14.24 -11.26
CA PRO A 119 5.03 -14.83 -9.96
C PRO A 119 4.90 -13.80 -8.84
N ASP A 120 4.30 -14.20 -7.71
CA ASP A 120 4.26 -13.37 -6.51
C ASP A 120 5.53 -13.59 -5.66
N THR A 121 6.52 -12.70 -5.80
CA THR A 121 7.78 -12.75 -5.05
C THR A 121 7.77 -11.90 -3.77
N LEU A 122 6.70 -11.16 -3.51
CA LEU A 122 6.62 -10.24 -2.35
C LEU A 122 6.71 -10.98 -1.01
N PRO A 123 6.05 -12.14 -0.81
CA PRO A 123 6.12 -12.88 0.46
C PRO A 123 7.53 -13.31 0.89
N ALA A 124 8.47 -13.43 -0.07
CA ALA A 124 9.85 -13.80 0.18
C ALA A 124 10.74 -12.63 0.68
N LYS A 125 10.23 -11.39 0.65
CA LYS A 125 10.96 -10.21 1.11
C LYS A 125 10.78 -10.00 2.61
N THR A 126 11.76 -9.30 3.21
CA THR A 126 11.55 -8.68 4.52
C THR A 126 10.42 -7.67 4.40
N ARG A 127 9.47 -7.71 5.33
CA ARG A 127 8.27 -6.87 5.32
C ARG A 127 8.17 -6.09 6.62
N VAL A 128 7.91 -4.79 6.50
CA VAL A 128 7.65 -3.89 7.63
C VAL A 128 6.28 -3.27 7.46
N CYS A 129 5.42 -3.50 8.45
CA CYS A 129 4.11 -2.87 8.54
C CYS A 129 4.20 -1.71 9.53
N THR A 130 4.15 -0.46 9.06
CA THR A 130 4.26 0.71 9.96
C THR A 130 3.11 0.78 10.96
N MET A 131 1.93 0.27 10.61
CA MET A 131 0.78 0.13 11.52
C MET A 131 1.10 -0.76 12.73
N HIS A 132 1.63 -1.98 12.50
CA HIS A 132 1.99 -2.89 13.59
C HIS A 132 3.21 -2.37 14.36
N SER A 133 4.26 -1.95 13.66
CA SER A 133 5.50 -1.48 14.29
C SER A 133 5.29 -0.28 15.20
N SER A 134 4.30 0.58 14.91
CA SER A 134 4.00 1.76 15.71
C SER A 134 2.91 1.56 16.77
N THR A 135 2.30 0.38 16.87
CA THR A 135 1.16 0.16 17.80
C THR A 135 1.51 0.51 19.25
N GLN A 136 2.66 0.03 19.74
CA GLN A 136 3.13 0.34 21.10
C GLN A 136 3.56 1.80 21.25
N TYR A 137 4.14 2.39 20.21
CA TYR A 137 4.57 3.79 20.21
C TYR A 137 3.38 4.76 20.26
N CYS A 138 2.33 4.49 19.47
CA CYS A 138 1.12 5.29 19.46
C CYS A 138 0.30 5.12 20.75
N ALA A 139 0.28 3.90 21.31
CA ALA A 139 -0.38 3.56 22.58
C ALA A 139 -1.85 4.03 22.65
N ILE A 140 -2.58 3.91 21.54
CA ILE A 140 -3.98 4.35 21.44
C ILE A 140 -4.87 3.29 22.12
N PRO A 141 -5.68 3.65 23.13
CA PRO A 141 -6.60 2.69 23.75
C PRO A 141 -7.66 2.19 22.76
N GLY A 142 -7.91 0.89 22.76
CA GLY A 142 -8.98 0.24 22.02
C GLY A 142 -9.71 -0.79 22.89
N PRO A 143 -10.84 -1.33 22.39
CA PRO A 143 -11.68 -2.25 23.18
C PRO A 143 -11.00 -3.55 23.59
N TYR A 144 -9.94 -3.96 22.89
CA TYR A 144 -9.22 -5.23 23.11
C TYR A 144 -7.72 -5.02 23.41
N GLY A 145 -7.33 -3.85 23.89
CA GLY A 145 -5.94 -3.46 24.11
C GLY A 145 -5.54 -2.27 23.24
N LEU A 146 -4.26 -2.16 22.90
CA LEU A 146 -3.80 -1.06 22.05
C LEU A 146 -4.33 -1.21 20.63
N LYS A 147 -5.06 -0.20 20.18
CA LYS A 147 -5.57 -0.08 18.82
C LYS A 147 -4.40 0.07 17.83
N TRP A 148 -4.52 -0.58 16.69
CA TRP A 148 -3.65 -0.30 15.54
C TRP A 148 -3.90 1.13 15.02
N PRO A 149 -2.86 1.99 14.97
CA PRO A 149 -3.03 3.37 14.55
C PRO A 149 -3.36 3.41 13.06
N LYS A 150 -4.32 4.25 12.67
CA LYS A 150 -4.45 4.71 11.29
C LYS A 150 -3.20 5.50 10.89
N LEU A 151 -2.92 5.60 9.58
CA LEU A 151 -1.76 6.34 9.09
C LEU A 151 -1.80 7.81 9.55
N GLU A 152 -2.97 8.45 9.52
CA GLU A 152 -3.18 9.80 10.05
C GLU A 152 -2.85 9.92 11.55
N GLU A 153 -3.26 8.93 12.35
CA GLU A 153 -2.99 8.91 13.79
C GLU A 153 -1.49 8.77 14.07
N LEU A 154 -0.81 7.91 13.32
CA LEU A 154 0.64 7.74 13.37
C LEU A 154 1.36 9.03 12.96
N HIS A 155 1.00 9.61 11.82
CA HIS A 155 1.60 10.85 11.31
C HIS A 155 1.42 11.99 12.32
N ARG A 156 0.21 12.16 12.85
CA ARG A 156 -0.08 13.18 13.87
C ARG A 156 0.73 12.96 15.15
N LYS A 157 0.92 11.71 15.58
CA LYS A 157 1.74 11.38 16.76
C LYS A 157 3.21 11.76 16.55
N LEU A 158 3.76 11.53 15.37
CA LEU A 158 5.16 11.79 15.05
C LEU A 158 5.46 13.27 14.79
N PHE A 159 4.57 13.96 14.07
CA PHE A 159 4.87 15.30 13.52
C PHE A 159 3.99 16.41 14.07
N GLN A 160 3.05 16.11 14.97
CA GLN A 160 2.06 17.07 15.53
C GLN A 160 1.23 17.81 14.47
N THR A 161 1.21 17.27 13.25
CA THR A 161 0.47 17.79 12.10
C THR A 161 -0.39 16.67 11.54
N GLY A 162 -1.64 16.99 11.22
CA GLY A 162 -2.44 16.11 10.39
C GLY A 162 -1.85 16.06 8.97
N PHE A 163 -2.17 15.00 8.25
CA PHE A 163 -2.19 15.05 6.80
C PHE A 163 -3.58 14.62 6.37
N GLU A 164 -4.11 15.22 5.32
CA GLU A 164 -5.35 14.72 4.74
C GLU A 164 -5.03 13.38 4.08
N ALA A 165 -5.33 12.29 4.78
CA ALA A 165 -5.37 10.96 4.19
C ALA A 165 -6.51 10.95 3.17
N ALA A 166 -6.16 11.29 1.93
CA ALA A 166 -7.13 11.41 0.85
C ALA A 166 -7.53 10.06 0.23
N HIS A 167 -7.15 8.94 0.87
CA HIS A 167 -7.21 7.60 0.26
C HIS A 167 -6.68 7.67 -1.17
N ASN A 168 -5.45 8.15 -1.24
CA ASN A 168 -4.76 8.38 -2.48
C ASN A 168 -3.40 7.74 -2.28
N ALA A 169 -3.16 6.66 -3.01
CA ALA A 169 -2.00 5.81 -2.80
C ALA A 169 -0.68 6.60 -2.76
N ALA A 170 -0.55 7.68 -3.55
CA ALA A 170 0.66 8.49 -3.57
C ALA A 170 0.84 9.34 -2.30
N ALA A 171 -0.25 9.93 -1.80
CA ALA A 171 -0.24 10.66 -0.54
C ALA A 171 0.06 9.73 0.64
N ASP A 172 -0.56 8.54 0.63
CA ASP A 172 -0.37 7.53 1.68
C ASP A 172 1.03 6.91 1.64
N VAL A 173 1.62 6.67 0.46
CA VAL A 173 3.04 6.32 0.32
C VAL A 173 3.94 7.42 0.86
N ALA A 174 3.70 8.69 0.51
CA ALA A 174 4.50 9.81 0.99
C ALA A 174 4.46 9.94 2.53
N ALA A 175 3.27 9.81 3.13
CA ALA A 175 3.10 9.81 4.58
C ALA A 175 3.77 8.58 5.23
N THR A 176 3.63 7.40 4.62
CA THR A 176 4.25 6.15 5.10
C THR A 176 5.77 6.23 5.09
N ILE A 177 6.38 6.79 4.04
CA ILE A 177 7.83 7.03 3.95
C ILE A 177 8.29 7.91 5.12
N LYS A 178 7.65 9.07 5.32
CA LYS A 178 7.98 9.98 6.43
C LYS A 178 7.88 9.28 7.78
N CYS A 179 6.78 8.56 8.02
CA CYS A 179 6.56 7.85 9.27
C CYS A 179 7.60 6.75 9.49
N PHE A 180 7.93 5.97 8.46
CA PHE A 180 8.92 4.89 8.55
C PHE A 180 10.31 5.43 8.96
N TRP A 181 10.79 6.47 8.29
CA TRP A 181 12.10 7.04 8.59
C TRP A 181 12.16 7.64 9.99
N GLU A 182 11.10 8.31 10.43
CA GLU A 182 11.03 8.85 11.78
C GLU A 182 10.95 7.74 12.85
N LEU A 183 10.17 6.69 12.62
CA LEU A 183 10.13 5.52 13.51
C LEU A 183 11.49 4.83 13.60
N LYS A 184 12.25 4.79 12.50
CA LYS A 184 13.62 4.26 12.48
C LYS A 184 14.57 5.16 13.26
N ARG A 185 14.50 6.48 13.08
CA ARG A 185 15.27 7.48 13.84
C ARG A 185 15.03 7.37 15.35
N LEU A 186 13.78 7.12 15.75
CA LEU A 186 13.37 6.93 17.14
C LEU A 186 13.70 5.54 17.71
N GLY A 187 14.24 4.62 16.88
CA GLY A 187 14.56 3.25 17.29
C GLY A 187 13.35 2.34 17.51
N VAL A 188 12.16 2.76 17.06
CA VAL A 188 10.93 1.95 17.11
C VAL A 188 10.98 0.85 16.05
N ILE A 189 11.50 1.17 14.86
CA ILE A 189 11.79 0.20 13.80
C ILE A 189 13.30 -0.03 13.74
N LYS A 190 13.73 -1.30 13.72
CA LYS A 190 15.14 -1.71 13.65
C LYS A 190 15.57 -2.27 12.28
N ALA A 191 14.63 -2.36 11.34
CA ALA A 191 14.84 -2.89 9.99
C ALA A 191 15.65 -1.94 9.10
#